data_AF-A0A2W4L194-F1
#
_entry.id   AF-A0A2W4L194-F1
#
_cell.length_a   1.000
_cell.length_b   1.000
_cell.length_c   1.000
_cell.angle_alpha   90.00
_cell.angle_beta   90.00
_cell.angle_gamma   90.00
#
_symmetry.space_group_name_H-M   'P 1'
#
loop_
_entity.id
_entity.type
_entity.pdbx_description
1 polymer ?
#
loop_
_entity_poly.entity_id
_entity_poly.type
_entity_poly.pdbx_seq_one_letter_code
_entity_poly.pdbx_strand_id
1 'polypeptide(L)'
;MDYLVLALIILGVLVLGAVGLMVPRLRRQPPPPAPPAPRVEEPAAGERAGVIVEERPEAPAPETIEEITEAVAPDVVTPETVAPETIAPETIVPETAPPEVAPPAIERPEPTAGRLVRLRARLARSQNVFGRGLLTLLSRDHLDEDAWEEIEDSLITADVGIEATREIVDRLRERTRVLGTRDTTELRALLAEELINALDPTLDRSLNTSGQPAVILVVGVNGAGKTTTCGKIARVLIADGHSVLLGAADTFRAAAADQLATWAERVGAEVVRGPEGADPGSVAFDAVRRGIDAGVDVVLVDTAGRLHNKVGLMDELGKVKRVVGRTGRGPERLRGRDAPPGRNGRDQARVFP
;
A
#
# COMPACT_ATOMS: atom_id res chain seq x y z
N MET A 1 17.11 69.41 -9.41
CA MET A 1 17.60 68.01 -9.34
C MET A 1 16.43 67.01 -9.42
N ASP A 2 15.21 67.41 -9.05
CA ASP A 2 14.07 66.50 -8.89
C ASP A 2 13.43 66.01 -10.20
N TYR A 3 13.42 66.83 -11.26
CA TYR A 3 12.82 66.45 -12.54
C TYR A 3 13.64 65.38 -13.31
N LEU A 4 14.95 65.35 -13.08
CA LEU A 4 15.87 64.42 -13.77
C LEU A 4 15.76 63.01 -13.16
N VAL A 5 15.57 62.94 -11.84
CA VAL A 5 15.30 61.67 -11.13
C VAL A 5 13.92 61.13 -11.50
N LEU A 6 12.90 61.99 -11.57
CA LEU A 6 11.55 61.57 -11.98
C LEU A 6 11.53 61.03 -13.43
N ALA A 7 12.25 61.67 -14.34
CA ALA A 7 12.36 61.22 -15.73
C ALA A 7 13.04 59.85 -15.86
N LEU A 8 14.10 59.59 -15.07
CA LEU A 8 14.78 58.29 -15.05
C LEU A 8 13.91 57.17 -14.48
N ILE A 9 13.09 57.45 -13.46
CA ILE A 9 12.17 56.47 -12.89
C ILE A 9 11.07 56.12 -13.91
N ILE A 10 10.48 57.12 -14.57
CA ILE A 10 9.45 56.89 -15.60
C ILE A 10 10.02 56.08 -16.78
N LEU A 11 11.25 56.39 -17.21
CA LEU A 11 11.93 55.63 -18.25
C LEU A 11 12.19 54.18 -17.83
N GLY A 12 12.62 53.95 -16.58
CA GLY A 12 12.82 52.62 -16.03
C GLY A 12 11.55 51.77 -16.01
N VAL A 13 10.42 52.36 -15.62
CA VAL A 13 9.11 51.68 -15.59
C VAL A 13 8.62 51.35 -17.01
N LEU A 14 8.81 52.26 -17.97
CA LEU A 14 8.45 52.01 -19.38
C LEU A 14 9.27 50.90 -20.02
N VAL A 15 10.58 50.84 -19.74
CA VAL A 15 11.44 49.76 -20.25
C VAL A 15 11.07 48.42 -19.63
N LEU A 16 10.81 48.37 -18.31
CA LEU A 16 10.35 47.13 -17.66
C LEU A 16 9.02 46.64 -18.22
N GLY A 17 8.07 47.54 -18.46
CA GLY A 17 6.77 47.23 -19.07
C GLY A 17 6.91 46.68 -20.49
N ALA A 18 7.78 47.28 -21.30
CA ALA A 18 8.04 46.83 -22.67
C ALA A 18 8.71 45.45 -22.74
N VAL A 19 9.67 45.18 -21.84
CA VAL A 19 10.33 43.87 -21.74
C VAL A 19 9.35 42.80 -21.26
N GLY A 20 8.53 43.10 -20.24
CA GLY A 20 7.49 42.20 -19.74
C GLY A 20 6.45 41.79 -20.78
N LEU A 21 6.15 42.68 -21.74
CA LEU A 21 5.20 42.40 -22.84
C LEU A 21 5.82 41.60 -24.01
N MET A 22 7.15 41.60 -24.14
CA MET A 22 7.86 40.93 -25.26
C MET A 22 8.17 39.46 -24.95
N VAL A 23 8.46 39.12 -23.69
CA VAL A 23 8.86 37.77 -23.23
C VAL A 23 7.82 36.66 -23.54
N PRO A 24 6.49 36.90 -23.47
CA PRO A 24 5.50 35.85 -23.77
C PRO A 24 5.36 35.54 -25.27
N ARG A 25 5.77 36.46 -26.16
CA ARG A 25 5.62 36.30 -27.62
C ARG A 25 6.74 35.51 -28.26
N LEU A 26 7.92 35.44 -27.63
CA LEU A 26 9.10 34.74 -28.14
C LEU A 26 9.17 33.25 -27.71
N ARG A 27 8.27 32.76 -26.85
CA ARG A 27 8.30 31.39 -26.29
C ARG A 27 7.26 30.41 -26.84
N ARG A 28 6.53 30.75 -27.91
CA ARG A 28 5.62 29.79 -28.57
C ARG A 28 6.38 28.95 -29.60
N GLN A 29 7.00 27.86 -29.16
CA GLN A 29 7.39 26.78 -30.07
C GLN A 29 6.12 26.05 -30.54
N PRO A 30 5.96 25.74 -31.85
CA PRO A 30 4.91 24.84 -32.30
C PRO A 30 5.14 23.44 -31.70
N PRO A 31 4.08 22.69 -31.38
CA PRO A 31 4.21 21.33 -30.86
C PRO A 31 4.94 20.43 -31.88
N PRO A 32 5.76 19.47 -31.42
CA PRO A 32 6.43 18.53 -32.32
C PRO A 32 5.41 17.70 -33.11
N PRO A 33 5.72 17.31 -34.35
CA PRO A 33 4.84 16.49 -35.16
C PRO A 33 4.61 15.12 -34.51
N ALA A 34 3.37 14.61 -34.64
CA ALA A 34 2.99 13.30 -34.12
C ALA A 34 3.85 12.18 -34.76
N PRO A 35 4.22 11.14 -33.99
CA PRO A 35 4.93 10.00 -34.53
C PRO A 35 4.09 9.27 -35.59
N PRO A 36 4.72 8.71 -36.64
CA PRO A 36 3.99 8.00 -37.68
C PRO A 36 3.28 6.78 -37.10
N ALA A 37 2.07 6.52 -37.58
CA ALA A 37 1.30 5.34 -37.21
C ALA A 37 2.08 4.05 -37.56
N PRO A 38 2.00 3.00 -36.73
CA PRO A 38 2.67 1.73 -37.02
C PRO A 38 2.10 1.14 -38.32
N ARG A 39 3.00 0.86 -39.26
CA ARG A 39 2.69 0.13 -40.49
C ARG A 39 2.37 -1.31 -40.11
N VAL A 40 1.14 -1.74 -40.38
CA VAL A 40 0.75 -3.15 -40.29
C VAL A 40 1.43 -3.85 -41.47
N GLU A 41 2.43 -4.68 -41.19
CA GLU A 41 2.95 -5.65 -42.15
C GLU A 41 2.04 -6.88 -42.14
N GLU A 42 1.44 -7.18 -43.30
CA GLU A 42 0.79 -8.47 -43.56
C GLU A 42 1.83 -9.60 -43.52
N PRO A 43 1.51 -10.78 -42.96
CA PRO A 43 2.44 -11.89 -42.97
C PRO A 43 2.43 -12.54 -44.36
N ALA A 44 3.58 -12.48 -45.04
CA ALA A 44 3.84 -13.29 -46.22
C ALA A 44 4.06 -14.75 -45.82
N ALA A 45 3.45 -15.64 -46.60
CA ALA A 45 3.52 -17.08 -46.45
C ALA A 45 4.89 -17.64 -46.90
N GLY A 46 5.47 -18.51 -46.06
CA GLY A 46 6.24 -19.70 -46.46
C GLY A 46 7.75 -19.54 -46.67
N GLU A 47 8.54 -20.15 -45.79
CA GLU A 47 9.51 -21.19 -46.18
C GLU A 47 10.03 -21.97 -44.95
N ARG A 48 10.39 -23.24 -45.18
CA ARG A 48 10.72 -24.27 -44.19
C ARG A 48 12.21 -24.25 -43.82
N ALA A 49 12.49 -24.71 -42.59
CA ALA A 49 13.55 -25.64 -42.17
C ALA A 49 14.43 -25.15 -41.00
N GLY A 50 14.54 -25.99 -39.96
CA GLY A 50 15.54 -25.87 -38.90
C GLY A 50 15.00 -26.09 -37.49
N VAL A 51 14.65 -27.34 -37.15
CA VAL A 51 14.36 -27.74 -35.75
C VAL A 51 15.71 -27.92 -35.04
N ILE A 52 15.99 -27.06 -34.06
CA ILE A 52 16.95 -27.34 -32.98
C ILE A 52 16.09 -27.59 -31.73
N VAL A 53 16.11 -28.83 -31.25
CA VAL A 53 15.53 -29.22 -29.96
C VAL A 53 16.57 -28.89 -28.90
N GLU A 54 16.25 -27.98 -27.99
CA GLU A 54 17.01 -27.75 -26.76
C GLU A 54 16.31 -28.51 -25.63
N GLU A 55 17.04 -29.44 -24.99
CA GLU A 55 16.58 -30.31 -23.90
C GLU A 55 16.17 -29.51 -22.66
N ARG A 56 14.99 -29.83 -22.12
CA ARG A 56 14.54 -29.40 -20.79
C ARG A 56 14.92 -30.50 -19.79
N PRO A 57 15.55 -30.18 -18.64
CA PRO A 57 15.84 -31.19 -17.62
C PRO A 57 14.53 -31.61 -16.92
N GLU A 58 14.32 -32.92 -16.87
CA GLU A 58 13.21 -33.62 -16.23
C GLU A 58 13.45 -33.73 -14.71
N ALA A 59 12.42 -33.48 -13.91
CA ALA A 59 12.45 -33.65 -12.46
C ALA A 59 12.12 -35.12 -12.09
N PRO A 60 12.76 -35.73 -11.08
CA PRO A 60 12.58 -37.14 -10.78
C PRO A 60 11.26 -37.42 -10.06
N ALA A 61 10.61 -38.52 -10.47
CA ALA A 61 9.50 -39.16 -9.78
C ALA A 61 10.01 -40.02 -8.59
N PRO A 62 9.20 -40.25 -7.55
CA PRO A 62 9.61 -41.00 -6.37
C PRO A 62 9.63 -42.51 -6.59
N GLU A 63 10.62 -43.16 -5.98
CA GLU A 63 10.88 -44.60 -5.99
C GLU A 63 9.81 -45.40 -5.23
N THR A 64 9.41 -46.52 -5.85
CA THR A 64 8.62 -47.62 -5.27
C THR A 64 9.54 -48.51 -4.44
N ILE A 65 9.14 -48.84 -3.20
CA ILE A 65 9.76 -49.91 -2.39
C ILE A 65 8.87 -51.16 -2.45
N GLU A 66 9.54 -52.29 -2.61
CA GLU A 66 9.04 -53.65 -2.84
C GLU A 66 8.20 -54.24 -1.69
N GLU A 67 7.07 -54.80 -2.13
CA GLU A 67 6.46 -56.10 -1.81
C GLU A 67 7.20 -57.04 -0.83
N ILE A 68 6.50 -57.47 0.23
CA ILE A 68 6.68 -58.78 0.85
C ILE A 68 5.43 -59.60 0.53
N THR A 69 5.64 -60.63 -0.28
CA THR A 69 4.71 -61.72 -0.58
C THR A 69 4.76 -62.75 0.54
N GLU A 70 3.60 -63.25 0.97
CA GLU A 70 3.50 -64.61 1.48
C GLU A 70 2.33 -65.30 0.80
N ALA A 71 2.69 -66.28 -0.03
CA ALA A 71 1.79 -67.10 -0.81
C ALA A 71 1.50 -68.41 -0.07
N VAL A 72 0.23 -68.79 0.04
CA VAL A 72 -0.17 -70.20 0.11
C VAL A 72 -1.48 -70.36 -0.66
N ALA A 73 -1.48 -71.29 -1.62
CA ALA A 73 -2.64 -71.86 -2.27
C ALA A 73 -2.48 -73.39 -2.24
N PRO A 74 -3.46 -74.19 -2.67
CA PRO A 74 -4.89 -74.15 -2.36
C PRO A 74 -5.33 -75.52 -1.79
N ASP A 75 -6.54 -75.64 -1.21
CA ASP A 75 -7.19 -76.96 -1.24
C ASP A 75 -8.71 -76.89 -1.33
N VAL A 76 -9.21 -77.85 -2.09
CA VAL A 76 -10.56 -78.06 -2.60
C VAL A 76 -11.40 -78.78 -1.55
N VAL A 77 -12.57 -78.25 -1.15
CA VAL A 77 -13.81 -79.04 -0.92
C VAL A 77 -15.04 -78.11 -0.93
N THR A 78 -16.00 -78.43 -1.79
CA THR A 78 -17.45 -78.23 -1.56
C THR A 78 -18.10 -79.61 -1.69
N PRO A 79 -19.32 -79.88 -1.18
CA PRO A 79 -20.17 -79.11 -0.26
C PRO A 79 -20.73 -80.01 0.89
N GLU A 80 -21.18 -79.43 2.00
CA GLU A 80 -22.22 -80.11 2.79
C GLU A 80 -23.19 -79.14 3.46
N THR A 81 -24.46 -79.49 3.27
CA THR A 81 -25.69 -78.76 3.52
C THR A 81 -26.03 -78.72 5.00
N VAL A 82 -26.22 -77.53 5.58
CA VAL A 82 -27.16 -77.33 6.70
C VAL A 82 -27.79 -75.94 6.60
N ALA A 83 -29.11 -75.91 6.52
CA ALA A 83 -29.96 -74.77 6.86
C ALA A 83 -30.81 -75.16 8.09
N PRO A 84 -31.46 -74.24 8.81
CA PRO A 84 -31.11 -72.85 9.12
C PRO A 84 -31.20 -72.58 10.66
N GLU A 85 -30.36 -71.71 11.22
CA GLU A 85 -30.63 -71.11 12.53
C GLU A 85 -30.98 -69.62 12.40
N THR A 86 -32.29 -69.39 12.56
CA THR A 86 -33.00 -68.27 13.15
C THR A 86 -32.29 -66.91 13.26
N ILE A 87 -32.82 -65.98 12.48
CA ILE A 87 -32.56 -64.54 12.41
C ILE A 87 -32.90 -63.84 13.73
N ALA A 88 -31.96 -63.04 14.25
CA ALA A 88 -32.25 -61.88 15.09
C ALA A 88 -31.83 -60.62 14.32
N PRO A 89 -32.68 -59.58 14.19
CA PRO A 89 -32.41 -58.45 13.31
C PRO A 89 -31.34 -57.54 13.91
N GLU A 90 -30.22 -57.43 13.21
CA GLU A 90 -29.18 -56.45 13.50
C GLU A 90 -29.64 -55.08 12.98
N THR A 91 -29.65 -54.14 13.91
CA THR A 91 -30.16 -52.78 13.74
C THR A 91 -29.33 -52.03 12.70
N ILE A 92 -29.97 -51.60 11.62
CA ILE A 92 -29.37 -50.70 10.62
C ILE A 92 -29.09 -49.37 11.31
N VAL A 93 -27.81 -49.07 11.53
CA VAL A 93 -27.35 -47.74 11.93
C VAL A 93 -27.46 -46.84 10.69
N PRO A 94 -28.25 -45.75 10.71
CA PRO A 94 -28.35 -44.87 9.55
C PRO A 94 -27.01 -44.18 9.32
N GLU A 95 -26.56 -44.23 8.07
CA GLU A 95 -25.38 -43.56 7.54
C GLU A 95 -25.50 -42.05 7.82
N THR A 96 -24.72 -41.57 8.79
CA THR A 96 -24.58 -40.16 9.12
C THR A 96 -24.09 -39.39 7.90
N ALA A 97 -24.91 -38.46 7.44
CA ALA A 97 -24.55 -37.50 6.40
C ALA A 97 -23.21 -36.80 6.73
N PRO A 98 -22.37 -36.48 5.72
CA PRO A 98 -21.14 -35.72 5.93
C PRO A 98 -21.42 -34.41 6.69
N PRO A 99 -20.53 -33.98 7.60
CA PRO A 99 -20.74 -32.76 8.35
C PRO A 99 -20.85 -31.59 7.39
N GLU A 100 -21.99 -30.90 7.44
CA GLU A 100 -22.23 -29.65 6.75
C GLU A 100 -21.16 -28.65 7.22
N VAL A 101 -20.26 -28.26 6.29
CA VAL A 101 -19.22 -27.27 6.56
C VAL A 101 -19.94 -25.95 6.86
N ALA A 102 -20.01 -25.60 8.15
CA ALA A 102 -20.59 -24.34 8.57
C ALA A 102 -19.90 -23.19 7.81
N PRO A 103 -20.66 -22.22 7.26
CA PRO A 103 -20.08 -21.09 6.55
C PRO A 103 -19.10 -20.35 7.48
N PRO A 104 -17.99 -19.84 6.93
CA PRO A 104 -16.96 -19.18 7.74
C PRO A 104 -17.58 -18.07 8.58
N ALA A 105 -17.36 -18.14 9.90
CA ALA A 105 -17.89 -17.14 10.81
C ALA A 105 -17.28 -15.77 10.50
N ILE A 106 -18.13 -14.81 10.15
CA ILE A 106 -17.70 -13.42 9.89
C ILE A 106 -17.11 -12.86 11.19
N GLU A 107 -15.83 -12.50 11.16
CA GLU A 107 -15.15 -11.87 12.27
C GLU A 107 -15.67 -10.43 12.40
N ARG A 108 -16.26 -10.09 13.55
CA ARG A 108 -16.49 -8.69 13.93
C ARG A 108 -15.21 -8.17 14.58
N PRO A 109 -14.43 -7.31 13.91
CA PRO A 109 -13.15 -6.90 14.45
C PRO A 109 -13.35 -6.04 15.69
N GLU A 110 -12.46 -6.17 16.68
CA GLU A 110 -12.51 -5.35 17.88
C GLU A 110 -12.46 -3.85 17.56
N PRO A 111 -13.20 -3.03 18.33
CA PRO A 111 -13.19 -1.58 18.19
C PRO A 111 -11.77 -0.99 18.15
N THR A 112 -11.61 0.13 17.45
CA THR A 112 -10.33 0.83 17.36
C THR A 112 -9.83 1.39 18.69
N ALA A 113 -10.72 1.55 19.67
CA ALA A 113 -10.40 1.95 21.03
C ALA A 113 -9.28 1.07 21.63
N GLY A 114 -8.22 1.72 22.14
CA GLY A 114 -7.08 1.04 22.75
C GLY A 114 -5.98 0.55 21.78
N ARG A 115 -6.17 0.60 20.46
CA ARG A 115 -5.10 0.28 19.48
C ARG A 115 -3.88 1.18 19.64
N LEU A 116 -4.10 2.47 19.88
CA LEU A 116 -3.02 3.46 20.07
C LEU A 116 -2.23 3.21 21.36
N VAL A 117 -2.89 2.72 22.41
CA VAL A 117 -2.23 2.30 23.66
C VAL A 117 -1.32 1.10 23.39
N ARG A 118 -1.82 0.08 22.66
CA ARG A 118 -1.01 -1.08 22.26
C ARG A 118 0.17 -0.69 21.36
N LEU A 119 -0.03 0.25 20.44
CA LEU A 119 1.03 0.79 19.58
C LEU A 119 2.10 1.51 20.42
N ARG A 120 1.70 2.41 21.32
CA ARG A 120 2.61 3.09 22.26
C ARG A 120 3.42 2.07 23.07
N ALA A 121 2.79 1.02 23.59
CA ALA A 121 3.48 -0.04 24.34
C ALA A 121 4.44 -0.88 23.49
N ARG A 122 4.20 -1.04 22.18
CA ARG A 122 5.13 -1.70 21.25
C ARG A 122 6.30 -0.80 20.88
N LEU A 123 6.04 0.48 20.59
CA LEU A 123 7.07 1.46 20.28
C LEU A 123 7.98 1.72 21.47
N ALA A 124 7.43 1.82 22.69
CA ALA A 124 8.22 1.93 23.92
C ALA A 124 9.18 0.74 24.10
N ARG A 125 8.81 -0.46 23.63
CA ARG A 125 9.70 -1.64 23.67
C ARG A 125 10.77 -1.63 22.57
N SER A 126 10.49 -1.07 21.39
CA SER A 126 11.45 -1.06 20.27
C SER A 126 12.44 0.12 20.31
N GLN A 127 12.20 1.13 21.16
CA GLN A 127 12.96 2.39 21.23
C GLN A 127 14.14 2.40 22.22
N ASN A 128 14.56 1.23 22.73
CA ASN A 128 15.52 1.21 23.81
C ASN A 128 16.96 1.62 23.41
N VAL A 129 17.43 1.40 22.18
CA VAL A 129 18.84 1.76 21.85
C VAL A 129 18.97 3.21 21.42
N PHE A 130 18.17 3.65 20.45
CA PHE A 130 18.17 5.04 19.96
C PHE A 130 17.81 6.05 21.03
N GLY A 131 16.67 5.84 21.71
CA GLY A 131 16.22 6.75 22.78
C GLY A 131 17.21 6.85 23.93
N ARG A 132 17.83 5.73 24.35
CA ARG A 132 18.86 5.76 25.42
C ARG A 132 20.13 6.49 24.96
N GLY A 133 20.60 6.25 23.73
CA GLY A 133 21.77 6.94 23.18
C GLY A 133 21.56 8.45 23.13
N LEU A 134 20.42 8.90 22.61
CA LEU A 134 20.08 10.31 22.51
C LEU A 134 19.94 10.97 23.89
N LEU A 135 19.35 10.26 24.86
CA LEU A 135 19.25 10.76 26.25
C LEU A 135 20.62 10.90 26.92
N THR A 136 21.55 9.99 26.66
CA THR A 136 22.93 10.10 27.17
C THR A 136 23.61 11.35 26.63
N LEU A 137 23.45 11.66 25.34
CA LEU A 137 24.00 12.88 24.74
C LEU A 137 23.40 14.15 25.36
N LEU A 138 22.08 14.17 25.54
CA LEU A 138 21.36 15.29 26.17
C LEU A 138 21.63 15.44 27.68
N SER A 139 22.24 14.44 28.32
CA SER A 139 22.58 14.48 29.75
C SER A 139 23.98 15.02 30.04
N ARG A 140 24.75 15.38 29.00
CA ARG A 140 26.08 15.99 29.19
C ARG A 140 25.93 17.35 29.88
N ASP A 141 26.81 17.64 30.84
CA ASP A 141 26.79 18.90 31.60
C ASP A 141 26.86 20.14 30.70
N HIS A 142 27.53 20.01 29.55
CA HIS A 142 27.60 21.03 28.51
C HIS A 142 27.36 20.38 27.14
N LEU A 143 26.45 20.98 26.37
CA LEU A 143 26.23 20.64 24.97
C LEU A 143 27.13 21.54 24.10
N ASP A 144 28.37 21.09 23.92
CA ASP A 144 29.33 21.66 22.98
C ASP A 144 29.00 21.29 21.53
N GLU A 145 29.76 21.82 20.57
CA GLU A 145 29.52 21.59 19.14
C GLU A 145 29.51 20.09 18.82
N ASP A 146 30.45 19.33 19.38
CA ASP A 146 30.56 17.88 19.20
C ASP A 146 29.29 17.15 19.70
N ALA A 147 28.77 17.51 20.88
CA ALA A 147 27.53 16.89 21.39
C ALA A 147 26.33 17.13 20.48
N TRP A 148 26.25 18.30 19.85
CA TRP A 148 25.17 18.60 18.91
C TRP A 148 25.33 17.88 17.56
N GLU A 149 26.55 17.74 17.05
CA GLU A 149 26.83 16.91 15.88
C GLU A 149 26.42 15.46 16.14
N GLU A 150 26.75 14.90 17.31
CA GLU A 150 26.33 13.55 17.70
C GLU A 150 24.79 13.41 17.78
N ILE A 151 24.08 14.46 18.22
CA ILE A 151 22.62 14.49 18.23
C ILE A 151 22.04 14.49 16.80
N GLU A 152 22.60 15.30 15.89
CA GLU A 152 22.23 15.33 14.47
C GLU A 152 22.45 13.96 13.82
N ASP A 153 23.63 13.37 13.99
CA ASP A 153 23.99 12.06 13.45
C ASP A 153 23.06 10.95 13.98
N SER A 154 22.70 11.01 15.25
CA SER A 154 21.76 10.08 15.86
C SER A 154 20.40 10.15 15.14
N LEU A 155 19.83 11.35 14.98
CA LEU A 155 18.55 11.55 14.30
C LEU A 155 18.60 11.12 12.82
N ILE A 156 19.70 11.38 12.12
CA ILE A 156 19.89 10.93 10.74
C ILE A 156 19.93 9.40 10.66
N THR A 157 20.64 8.75 11.57
CA THR A 157 20.73 7.28 11.68
C THR A 157 19.36 6.65 12.01
N ALA A 158 18.49 7.40 12.69
CA ALA A 158 17.10 7.01 12.95
C ALA A 158 16.12 7.36 11.80
N ASP A 159 16.63 7.61 10.60
CA ASP A 159 15.86 7.89 9.38
C ASP A 159 15.04 9.20 9.38
N VAL A 160 15.29 10.12 10.31
CA VAL A 160 14.63 11.44 10.34
C VAL A 160 14.97 12.26 9.08
N GLY A 161 16.14 12.03 8.48
CA GLY A 161 16.56 12.66 7.23
C GLY A 161 17.19 14.05 7.43
N ILE A 162 18.15 14.39 6.57
CA ILE A 162 19.07 15.52 6.75
C ILE A 162 18.34 16.85 6.97
N GLU A 163 17.43 17.22 6.06
CA GLU A 163 16.74 18.51 6.11
C GLU A 163 15.93 18.69 7.40
N ALA A 164 15.12 17.67 7.75
CA ALA A 164 14.30 17.70 8.95
C ALA A 164 15.16 17.68 10.23
N THR A 165 16.21 16.87 10.26
CA THR A 165 17.14 16.81 11.40
C THR A 165 17.76 18.18 11.66
N ARG A 166 18.33 18.83 10.63
CA ARG A 166 18.92 20.17 10.79
C ARG A 166 17.94 21.18 11.35
N GLU A 167 16.73 21.20 10.81
CA GLU A 167 15.68 22.10 11.27
C GLU A 167 15.29 21.85 12.74
N ILE A 168 15.20 20.58 13.16
CA ILE A 168 14.92 20.18 14.54
C ILE A 168 16.07 20.59 15.48
N VAL A 169 17.32 20.30 15.10
CA VAL A 169 18.50 20.56 15.92
C VAL A 169 18.75 22.06 16.06
N ASP A 170 18.63 22.84 14.98
CA ASP A 170 18.78 24.30 15.01
C ASP A 170 17.75 24.96 15.93
N ARG A 171 16.48 24.52 15.85
CA ARG A 171 15.42 25.02 16.75
C ARG A 171 15.67 24.63 18.20
N LEU A 172 16.09 23.38 18.44
CA LEU A 172 16.41 22.92 19.79
C LEU A 172 17.59 23.70 20.39
N ARG A 173 18.65 23.95 19.61
CA ARG A 173 19.80 24.78 19.97
C ARG A 173 19.38 26.18 20.38
N GLU A 174 18.57 26.82 19.53
CA GLU A 174 18.08 28.18 19.78
C GLU A 174 17.24 28.24 21.07
N ARG A 175 16.26 27.34 21.22
CA ARG A 175 15.39 27.31 22.41
C ARG A 175 16.18 27.03 23.68
N THR A 176 17.13 26.10 23.64
CA THR A 176 18.01 25.80 24.78
C THR A 176 18.81 27.03 25.20
N ARG A 177 19.35 27.79 24.22
CA ARG A 177 20.09 29.03 24.50
C ARG A 177 19.20 30.13 25.08
N VAL A 178 18.00 30.32 24.53
CA VAL A 178 17.05 31.36 24.96
C VAL A 178 16.51 31.08 26.36
N LEU A 179 16.17 29.83 26.66
CA LEU A 179 15.64 29.42 27.97
C LEU A 179 16.74 29.26 29.02
N GLY A 180 17.99 29.06 28.60
CA GLY A 180 19.12 28.81 29.52
C GLY A 180 19.03 27.44 30.22
N THR A 181 18.23 26.53 29.65
CA THR A 181 17.98 25.19 30.19
C THR A 181 19.26 24.35 30.16
N ARG A 182 19.57 23.75 31.31
CA ARG A 182 20.64 22.75 31.45
C ARG A 182 20.14 21.45 32.09
N ASP A 183 18.85 21.37 32.40
CA ASP A 183 18.24 20.19 32.97
C ASP A 183 17.91 19.18 31.86
N THR A 184 18.36 17.93 32.04
CA THR A 184 18.12 16.83 31.08
C THR A 184 16.64 16.58 30.84
N THR A 185 15.80 16.70 31.87
CA THR A 185 14.36 16.44 31.77
C THR A 185 13.69 17.50 30.92
N GLU A 186 14.08 18.75 31.11
CA GLU A 186 13.62 19.89 30.31
C GLU A 186 14.13 19.82 28.87
N LEU A 187 15.41 19.50 28.63
CA LEU A 187 15.96 19.27 27.28
C LEU A 187 15.21 18.16 26.54
N ARG A 188 14.88 17.07 27.23
CA ARG A 188 14.09 15.97 26.66
C ARG A 188 12.68 16.43 26.27
N ALA A 189 12.06 17.28 27.09
CA ALA A 189 10.75 17.84 26.79
C ALA A 189 10.81 18.75 25.56
N LEU A 190 11.83 19.64 25.48
CA LEU A 190 12.06 20.51 24.33
C LEU A 190 12.27 19.71 23.04
N LEU A 191 13.12 18.67 23.06
CA LEU A 191 13.29 17.80 21.90
C LEU A 191 11.97 17.13 21.48
N ALA A 192 11.20 16.62 22.44
CA ALA A 192 9.91 16.01 22.15
C ALA A 192 8.94 17.00 21.50
N GLU A 193 8.90 18.25 21.97
CA GLU A 193 8.12 19.32 21.36
C GLU A 193 8.60 19.62 19.93
N GLU A 194 9.90 19.74 19.68
CA GLU A 194 10.42 19.99 18.33
C GLU A 194 10.12 18.85 17.37
N LEU A 195 10.18 17.59 17.83
CA LEU A 195 9.77 16.43 17.05
C LEU A 195 8.27 16.43 16.74
N ILE A 196 7.43 16.83 17.70
CA ILE A 196 5.98 16.96 17.49
C ILE A 196 5.69 18.11 16.51
N ASN A 197 6.37 19.24 16.64
CA ASN A 197 6.20 20.40 15.77
C ASN A 197 6.66 20.09 14.34
N ALA A 198 7.75 19.35 14.16
CA ALA A 198 8.20 18.88 12.86
C ALA A 198 7.17 17.94 12.19
N LEU A 199 6.35 17.25 13.00
CA LEU A 199 5.22 16.48 12.51
C LEU A 199 3.98 17.33 12.25
N ASP A 200 3.95 18.65 12.43
CA ASP A 200 2.77 19.50 12.28
C ASP A 200 1.49 18.88 12.91
N PRO A 201 1.26 19.11 14.21
CA PRO A 201 0.11 18.54 14.91
C PRO A 201 -1.23 19.11 14.43
N THR A 202 -1.21 20.21 13.66
CA THR A 202 -2.44 20.84 13.14
C THR A 202 -2.92 20.19 11.84
N LEU A 203 -2.05 19.44 11.15
CA LEU A 203 -2.41 18.75 9.93
C LEU A 203 -3.37 17.59 10.23
N ASP A 204 -4.57 17.67 9.65
CA ASP A 204 -5.54 16.59 9.66
C ASP A 204 -5.04 15.41 8.81
N ARG A 205 -4.91 14.25 9.45
CA ARG A 205 -4.47 12.97 8.86
C ARG A 205 -5.56 11.91 8.93
N SER A 206 -6.77 12.29 9.31
CA SER A 206 -7.91 11.40 9.29
C SER A 206 -8.20 10.93 7.86
N LEU A 207 -8.76 9.73 7.75
CA LEU A 207 -9.30 9.29 6.46
C LEU A 207 -10.60 10.03 6.24
N ASN A 208 -10.71 10.72 5.10
CA ASN A 208 -11.93 11.32 4.64
C ASN A 208 -12.92 10.26 4.14
N THR A 209 -13.65 9.68 5.08
CA THR A 209 -14.77 8.77 4.82
C THR A 209 -16.08 9.52 4.53
N SER A 210 -16.04 10.83 4.23
CA SER A 210 -17.25 11.58 3.88
C SER A 210 -17.68 11.33 2.43
N GLY A 211 -18.91 10.88 2.25
CA GLY A 211 -19.47 10.53 0.93
C GLY A 211 -20.36 9.30 1.02
N GLN A 212 -21.09 9.02 -0.05
CA GLN A 212 -21.92 7.81 -0.17
C GLN A 212 -21.78 7.25 -1.60
N PRO A 213 -20.80 6.36 -1.86
CA PRO A 213 -19.72 5.94 -0.95
C PRO A 213 -18.55 6.94 -0.97
N ALA A 214 -17.80 7.03 0.14
CA ALA A 214 -16.45 7.57 0.12
C ALA A 214 -15.53 6.63 -0.66
N VAL A 215 -14.72 7.15 -1.58
CA VAL A 215 -13.83 6.33 -2.42
C VAL A 215 -12.39 6.56 -2.02
N ILE A 216 -11.73 5.50 -1.59
CA ILE A 216 -10.33 5.50 -1.15
C ILE A 216 -9.50 4.67 -2.13
N LEU A 217 -8.54 5.33 -2.79
CA LEU A 217 -7.63 4.67 -3.72
C LEU A 217 -6.28 4.41 -3.05
N VAL A 218 -5.86 3.14 -2.92
CA VAL A 218 -4.60 2.74 -2.29
C VAL A 218 -3.50 2.59 -3.34
N VAL A 219 -2.59 3.56 -3.41
CA VAL A 219 -1.53 3.64 -4.42
C VAL A 219 -0.14 3.51 -3.82
N GLY A 220 0.86 3.10 -4.60
CA GLY A 220 2.24 2.96 -4.14
C GLY A 220 3.00 1.91 -4.94
N VAL A 221 4.24 1.61 -4.58
CA VAL A 221 5.07 0.68 -5.35
C VAL A 221 4.79 -0.80 -5.02
N ASN A 222 5.32 -1.72 -5.82
CA ASN A 222 5.25 -3.15 -5.55
C ASN A 222 6.01 -3.47 -4.25
N GLY A 223 5.51 -4.43 -3.49
CA GLY A 223 6.10 -4.79 -2.19
C GLY A 223 5.66 -3.90 -1.03
N ALA A 224 5.20 -2.65 -1.27
CA ALA A 224 4.85 -1.65 -0.25
C ALA A 224 3.64 -1.96 0.65
N GLY A 225 3.19 -3.21 0.69
CA GLY A 225 2.08 -3.64 1.53
C GLY A 225 0.71 -3.05 1.16
N LYS A 226 0.48 -2.60 -0.08
CA LYS A 226 -0.81 -1.99 -0.52
C LYS A 226 -2.02 -2.86 -0.26
N THR A 227 -2.06 -4.07 -0.82
CA THR A 227 -3.13 -5.05 -0.63
C THR A 227 -3.37 -5.35 0.85
N THR A 228 -2.30 -5.57 1.61
CA THR A 228 -2.37 -5.80 3.06
C THR A 228 -2.90 -4.57 3.81
N THR A 229 -2.52 -3.36 3.41
CA THR A 229 -2.97 -2.10 4.01
C THR A 229 -4.44 -1.86 3.67
N CYS A 230 -4.86 -2.15 2.44
CA CYS A 230 -6.25 -2.10 2.00
C CYS A 230 -7.13 -3.00 2.88
N GLY A 231 -6.75 -4.27 3.07
CA GLY A 231 -7.46 -5.18 3.97
C GLY A 231 -7.47 -4.74 5.43
N LYS A 232 -6.34 -4.20 5.94
CA LYS A 232 -6.26 -3.66 7.32
C LYS A 232 -7.16 -2.43 7.53
N ILE A 233 -7.21 -1.53 6.55
CA ILE A 233 -8.08 -0.34 6.63
C ILE A 233 -9.54 -0.78 6.56
N ALA A 234 -9.91 -1.70 5.67
CA ALA A 234 -11.26 -2.25 5.62
C ALA A 234 -11.68 -2.84 6.96
N ARG A 235 -10.81 -3.65 7.58
CA ARG A 235 -11.03 -4.20 8.93
C ARG A 235 -11.18 -3.11 10.00
N VAL A 236 -10.46 -1.99 9.89
CA VAL A 236 -10.63 -0.84 10.80
C VAL A 236 -11.99 -0.18 10.62
N LEU A 237 -12.34 0.15 9.38
CA LEU A 237 -13.59 0.85 9.05
C LEU A 237 -14.82 0.03 9.44
N ILE A 238 -14.79 -1.28 9.22
CA ILE A 238 -15.85 -2.21 9.65
C ILE A 238 -15.94 -2.29 11.18
N ALA A 239 -14.80 -2.29 11.89
CA ALA A 239 -14.80 -2.23 13.36
C ALA A 239 -15.40 -0.91 13.89
N ASP A 240 -15.26 0.17 13.12
CA ASP A 240 -15.85 1.49 13.40
C ASP A 240 -17.29 1.62 12.86
N GLY A 241 -17.91 0.53 12.39
CA GLY A 241 -19.31 0.46 12.00
C GLY A 241 -19.63 0.84 10.55
N HIS A 242 -18.61 1.07 9.70
CA HIS A 242 -18.82 1.36 8.28
C HIS A 242 -19.05 0.08 7.48
N SER A 243 -19.97 0.13 6.53
CA SER A 243 -20.06 -0.84 5.45
C SER A 243 -18.98 -0.57 4.39
N VAL A 244 -18.26 -1.62 3.99
CA VAL A 244 -17.09 -1.50 3.10
C VAL A 244 -17.19 -2.45 1.92
N LEU A 245 -16.87 -1.95 0.74
CA LEU A 245 -16.66 -2.73 -0.48
C LEU A 245 -15.22 -2.57 -0.97
N LEU A 246 -14.61 -3.66 -1.45
CA LEU A 246 -13.25 -3.69 -1.95
C LEU A 246 -13.22 -3.82 -3.48
N GLY A 247 -12.37 -3.04 -4.16
CA GLY A 247 -12.07 -3.17 -5.58
C GLY A 247 -10.67 -3.73 -5.79
N ALA A 248 -10.56 -4.91 -6.42
CA ALA A 248 -9.29 -5.57 -6.72
C ALA A 248 -8.71 -5.09 -8.06
N ALA A 249 -8.24 -3.85 -8.11
CA ALA A 249 -7.67 -3.24 -9.32
C ALA A 249 -6.17 -3.53 -9.53
N ASP A 250 -5.50 -4.30 -8.67
CA ASP A 250 -4.19 -4.93 -8.98
C ASP A 250 -4.39 -6.15 -9.89
N THR A 251 -4.85 -5.90 -11.13
CA THR A 251 -5.24 -6.93 -12.10
C THR A 251 -4.05 -7.69 -12.73
N PHE A 252 -2.84 -7.19 -12.52
CA PHE A 252 -1.59 -7.79 -13.01
C PHE A 252 -1.06 -8.90 -12.10
N ARG A 253 -1.53 -8.97 -10.85
CA ARG A 253 -1.08 -9.95 -9.87
C ARG A 253 -2.30 -10.76 -9.45
N ALA A 254 -2.53 -11.90 -10.10
CA ALA A 254 -3.65 -12.79 -9.78
C ALA A 254 -3.77 -13.05 -8.26
N ALA A 255 -2.64 -13.37 -7.61
CA ALA A 255 -2.59 -13.60 -6.16
C ALA A 255 -2.95 -12.37 -5.29
N ALA A 256 -2.86 -11.14 -5.81
CA ALA A 256 -3.25 -9.95 -5.05
C ALA A 256 -4.77 -9.85 -4.90
N ALA A 257 -5.52 -10.19 -5.94
CA ALA A 257 -6.98 -10.25 -5.87
C ALA A 257 -7.45 -11.33 -4.89
N ASP A 258 -6.83 -12.51 -4.91
CA ASP A 258 -7.15 -13.61 -3.97
C ASP A 258 -6.76 -13.26 -2.53
N GLN A 259 -5.63 -12.58 -2.34
CA GLN A 259 -5.22 -12.07 -1.04
C GLN A 259 -6.24 -11.05 -0.51
N LEU A 260 -6.69 -10.11 -1.35
CA LEU A 260 -7.69 -9.12 -0.98
C LEU A 260 -9.04 -9.78 -0.63
N ALA A 261 -9.46 -10.79 -1.42
CA ALA A 261 -10.65 -11.59 -1.15
C ALA A 261 -10.57 -12.31 0.21
N THR A 262 -9.41 -12.89 0.54
CA THR A 262 -9.18 -13.52 1.85
C THR A 262 -9.31 -12.51 3.00
N TRP A 263 -8.85 -11.27 2.81
CA TRP A 263 -9.05 -10.21 3.80
C TRP A 263 -10.53 -9.83 3.95
N ALA A 264 -11.26 -9.77 2.83
CA ALA A 264 -12.66 -9.37 2.77
C ALA A 264 -13.58 -10.41 3.43
N GLU A 265 -13.38 -11.69 3.11
CA GLU A 265 -14.14 -12.82 3.63
C GLU A 265 -14.14 -12.84 5.17
N ARG A 266 -12.97 -12.61 5.77
CA ARG A 266 -12.82 -12.56 7.23
C ARG A 266 -13.73 -11.53 7.89
N VAL A 267 -13.99 -10.40 7.23
CA VAL A 267 -14.75 -9.27 7.78
C VAL A 267 -16.12 -9.09 7.12
N GLY A 268 -16.52 -10.02 6.23
CA GLY A 268 -17.79 -9.98 5.52
C GLY A 268 -17.91 -8.85 4.48
N ALA A 269 -16.80 -8.33 3.96
CA ALA A 269 -16.81 -7.30 2.92
C ALA A 269 -16.96 -7.91 1.51
N GLU A 270 -17.71 -7.24 0.64
CA GLU A 270 -17.82 -7.62 -0.77
C GLU A 270 -16.55 -7.22 -1.55
N VAL A 271 -16.13 -8.04 -2.51
CA VAL A 271 -15.01 -7.73 -3.41
C VAL A 271 -15.46 -7.73 -4.87
N VAL A 272 -15.21 -6.61 -5.55
CA VAL A 272 -15.34 -6.49 -6.99
C VAL A 272 -13.99 -6.76 -7.64
N ARG A 273 -13.95 -7.75 -8.54
CA ARG A 273 -12.76 -8.17 -9.28
C ARG A 273 -13.09 -8.34 -10.77
N GLY A 274 -12.17 -7.98 -11.64
CA GLY A 274 -12.22 -8.29 -13.07
C GLY A 274 -11.51 -9.61 -13.41
N PRO A 275 -11.54 -10.04 -14.67
CA PRO A 275 -10.68 -11.13 -15.15
C PRO A 275 -9.18 -10.75 -15.02
N GLU A 276 -8.30 -11.76 -15.03
CA GLU A 276 -6.85 -11.52 -15.00
C GLU A 276 -6.42 -10.65 -16.19
N GLY A 277 -5.59 -9.63 -15.93
CA GLY A 277 -5.19 -8.67 -16.94
C GLY A 277 -6.27 -7.66 -17.37
N ALA A 278 -7.42 -7.60 -16.68
CA ALA A 278 -8.42 -6.57 -16.91
C ALA A 278 -7.84 -5.16 -16.73
N ASP A 279 -8.43 -4.16 -17.41
CA ASP A 279 -8.09 -2.76 -17.20
C ASP A 279 -8.39 -2.35 -15.74
N PRO A 280 -7.39 -1.91 -14.95
CA PRO A 280 -7.58 -1.50 -13.55
C PRO A 280 -8.64 -0.41 -13.36
N GLY A 281 -8.73 0.51 -14.32
CA GLY A 281 -9.70 1.60 -14.29
C GLY A 281 -11.14 1.11 -14.43
N SER A 282 -11.38 0.07 -15.22
CA SER A 282 -12.68 -0.59 -15.35
C SER A 282 -13.07 -1.31 -14.06
N VAL A 283 -12.15 -2.05 -13.44
CA VAL A 283 -12.43 -2.72 -12.15
C VAL A 283 -12.77 -1.72 -11.06
N ALA A 284 -12.02 -0.61 -10.99
CA ALA A 284 -12.31 0.48 -10.05
C ALA A 284 -13.67 1.16 -10.34
N PHE A 285 -14.03 1.34 -11.62
CA PHE A 285 -15.33 1.86 -12.02
C PHE A 285 -16.47 0.95 -11.52
N ASP A 286 -16.36 -0.35 -11.77
CA ASP A 286 -17.38 -1.31 -11.37
C ASP A 286 -17.51 -1.40 -9.84
N ALA A 287 -16.39 -1.33 -9.11
CA ALA A 287 -16.40 -1.30 -7.65
C ALA A 287 -17.16 -0.09 -7.10
N VAL A 288 -16.91 1.09 -7.67
CA VAL A 288 -17.58 2.33 -7.25
C VAL A 288 -19.07 2.29 -7.60
N ARG A 289 -19.42 1.85 -8.80
CA ARG A 289 -20.83 1.69 -9.21
C ARG A 289 -21.55 0.72 -8.28
N ARG A 290 -20.95 -0.44 -8.01
CA ARG A 290 -21.52 -1.45 -7.10
C ARG A 290 -21.67 -0.90 -5.68
N GLY A 291 -20.71 -0.12 -5.20
CA GLY A 291 -20.80 0.53 -3.90
C GLY A 291 -21.94 1.56 -3.81
N ILE A 292 -22.18 2.33 -4.88
CA ILE A 292 -23.33 3.23 -4.98
C ILE A 292 -24.64 2.43 -4.95
N ASP A 293 -24.75 1.39 -5.78
CA ASP A 293 -25.97 0.58 -5.89
C ASP A 293 -26.29 -0.17 -4.58
N ALA A 294 -25.27 -0.62 -3.86
CA ALA A 294 -25.39 -1.29 -2.57
C ALA A 294 -25.54 -0.30 -1.40
N GLY A 295 -25.35 1.01 -1.61
CA GLY A 295 -25.42 2.03 -0.57
C GLY A 295 -24.37 1.86 0.53
N VAL A 296 -23.16 1.39 0.19
CA VAL A 296 -22.08 1.22 1.17
C VAL A 296 -21.48 2.58 1.58
N ASP A 297 -20.88 2.63 2.75
CA ASP A 297 -20.25 3.85 3.27
C ASP A 297 -18.91 4.11 2.57
N VAL A 298 -18.10 3.08 2.34
CA VAL A 298 -16.74 3.22 1.79
C VAL A 298 -16.41 2.18 0.73
N VAL A 299 -15.81 2.62 -0.37
CA VAL A 299 -15.18 1.77 -1.40
C VAL A 299 -13.66 1.93 -1.32
N LEU A 300 -12.94 0.86 -1.03
CA LEU A 300 -11.47 0.83 -1.07
C LEU A 300 -11.00 0.14 -2.34
N VAL A 301 -10.11 0.78 -3.10
CA VAL A 301 -9.55 0.23 -4.35
C VAL A 301 -8.06 -0.04 -4.18
N ASP A 302 -7.65 -1.31 -4.27
CA ASP A 302 -6.24 -1.72 -4.29
C ASP A 302 -5.70 -1.64 -5.72
N THR A 303 -4.58 -0.93 -5.94
CA THR A 303 -4.01 -0.74 -7.28
C THR A 303 -2.70 -1.51 -7.47
N ALA A 304 -2.30 -1.73 -8.72
CA ALA A 304 -0.96 -2.19 -9.05
C ALA A 304 0.13 -1.19 -8.57
N GLY A 305 1.36 -1.67 -8.36
CA GLY A 305 2.48 -0.84 -7.86
C GLY A 305 3.71 -0.74 -8.75
N ARG A 306 3.55 -0.81 -10.07
CA ARG A 306 4.67 -0.84 -11.01
C ARG A 306 5.24 0.57 -11.27
N LEU A 307 6.08 1.08 -10.37
CA LEU A 307 6.76 2.39 -10.52
C LEU A 307 7.66 2.47 -11.77
N HIS A 308 8.15 1.33 -12.27
CA HIS A 308 8.97 1.28 -13.48
C HIS A 308 8.18 1.66 -14.75
N ASN A 309 6.85 1.64 -14.71
CA ASN A 309 5.97 2.09 -15.79
C ASN A 309 5.15 3.32 -15.36
N LYS A 310 5.85 4.40 -14.99
CA LYS A 310 5.24 5.64 -14.44
C LYS A 310 4.11 6.19 -15.32
N VAL A 311 4.20 6.05 -16.64
CA VAL A 311 3.21 6.58 -17.59
C VAL A 311 1.90 5.80 -17.49
N GLY A 312 1.94 4.46 -17.60
CA GLY A 312 0.74 3.63 -17.51
C GLY A 312 0.03 3.74 -16.15
N LEU A 313 0.78 3.75 -15.05
CA LEU A 313 0.22 3.87 -13.71
C LEU A 313 -0.49 5.22 -13.49
N MET A 314 0.06 6.32 -14.00
CA MET A 314 -0.57 7.64 -13.87
C MET A 314 -1.84 7.78 -14.72
N ASP A 315 -1.84 7.18 -15.92
CA ASP A 315 -3.01 7.17 -16.79
C ASP A 315 -4.15 6.34 -16.19
N GLU A 316 -3.82 5.20 -15.58
CA GLU A 316 -4.76 4.36 -14.82
C GLU A 316 -5.36 5.13 -13.63
N LEU A 317 -4.53 5.75 -12.79
CA LEU A 317 -4.99 6.57 -11.66
C LEU A 317 -5.83 7.77 -12.12
N GLY A 318 -5.45 8.39 -13.24
CA GLY A 318 -6.22 9.46 -13.88
C GLY A 318 -7.58 9.00 -14.38
N LYS A 319 -7.67 7.78 -14.93
CA LYS A 319 -8.93 7.16 -15.36
C LYS A 319 -9.86 6.91 -14.18
N VAL A 320 -9.36 6.32 -13.09
CA VAL A 320 -10.12 6.13 -11.84
C VAL A 320 -10.61 7.46 -11.30
N LYS A 321 -9.75 8.48 -11.23
CA LYS A 321 -10.13 9.82 -10.77
C LYS A 321 -11.23 10.45 -11.62
N ARG A 322 -11.15 10.34 -12.96
CA ARG A 322 -12.18 10.86 -13.88
C ARG A 322 -13.52 10.15 -13.70
N VAL A 323 -13.48 8.85 -13.49
CA VAL A 323 -14.66 8.02 -13.24
C VAL A 323 -15.34 8.41 -11.94
N VAL A 324 -14.60 8.47 -10.83
CA VAL A 324 -15.13 8.84 -9.53
C VAL A 324 -15.59 10.31 -9.54
N GLY A 325 -14.87 11.19 -10.22
CA GLY A 325 -15.28 12.60 -10.35
C GLY A 325 -16.65 12.79 -11.01
N ARG A 326 -17.13 11.84 -11.83
CA ARG A 326 -18.47 11.89 -12.44
C ARG A 326 -19.60 11.58 -11.46
N THR A 327 -19.31 11.00 -10.30
CA THR A 327 -20.33 10.68 -9.27
C THR A 327 -20.58 11.84 -8.30
N GLY A 328 -19.90 12.99 -8.50
CA GLY A 328 -20.21 14.26 -7.82
C GLY A 328 -19.27 14.66 -6.69
N ARG A 329 -18.33 13.78 -6.28
CA ARG A 329 -17.22 14.11 -5.35
C ARG A 329 -15.95 13.34 -5.74
N GLY A 330 -14.77 13.96 -5.56
CA GLY A 330 -13.50 13.36 -5.94
C GLY A 330 -13.02 12.30 -4.93
N PRO A 331 -12.30 11.25 -5.38
CA PRO A 331 -11.80 10.20 -4.48
C PRO A 331 -10.73 10.74 -3.53
N GLU A 332 -10.74 10.25 -2.30
CA GLU A 332 -9.60 10.35 -1.40
C GLU A 332 -8.50 9.39 -1.87
N ARG A 333 -7.24 9.84 -1.81
CA ARG A 333 -6.08 9.06 -2.27
C ARG A 333 -5.20 8.70 -1.09
N LEU A 334 -5.17 7.41 -0.75
CA LEU A 334 -4.27 6.86 0.25
C LEU A 334 -3.03 6.27 -0.40
N ARG A 335 -1.87 6.61 0.16
CA ARG A 335 -0.61 6.04 -0.32
C ARG A 335 -0.17 4.90 0.59
N GLY A 336 -0.25 3.67 0.08
CA GLY A 336 0.42 2.53 0.66
C GLY A 336 1.93 2.71 0.53
N ARG A 337 2.59 3.00 1.64
CA ARG A 337 4.04 2.93 1.76
C ARG A 337 4.36 1.71 2.62
N ASP A 338 5.30 0.87 2.18
CA ASP A 338 6.13 0.22 3.17
C ASP A 338 6.99 1.34 3.76
N ALA A 339 7.23 1.26 5.06
CA ALA A 339 8.42 1.84 5.63
C ALA A 339 9.50 0.73 5.60
N PRO A 340 10.17 0.43 4.46
CA PRO A 340 11.49 -0.15 4.64
C PRO A 340 12.34 0.94 5.31
N PRO A 341 13.32 0.60 6.16
CA PRO A 341 14.17 1.61 6.78
C PRO A 341 14.77 2.52 5.69
N GLY A 342 14.75 3.84 5.93
CA GLY A 342 15.48 4.82 5.13
C GLY A 342 14.73 5.73 4.16
N ARG A 343 15.54 6.31 3.26
CA ARG A 343 15.20 7.44 2.38
C ARG A 343 14.30 7.06 1.19
N ASN A 344 14.21 5.78 0.86
CA ASN A 344 13.51 5.27 -0.32
C ASN A 344 11.99 5.58 -0.31
N GLY A 345 11.38 5.68 0.87
CA GLY A 345 9.96 6.05 1.01
C GLY A 345 9.64 7.50 0.65
N ARG A 346 10.61 8.42 0.80
CA ARG A 346 10.47 9.85 0.46
C ARG A 346 10.51 10.10 -1.03
N ASP A 347 11.42 9.47 -1.75
CA ASP A 347 11.53 9.66 -3.21
C ASP A 347 10.29 9.10 -3.92
N GLN A 348 9.73 8.00 -3.41
CA GLN A 348 8.44 7.49 -3.86
C GLN A 348 7.28 8.43 -3.51
N ALA A 349 7.38 9.22 -2.43
CA ALA A 349 6.39 10.23 -2.07
C ALA A 349 6.28 11.36 -3.13
N ARG A 350 7.38 11.71 -3.77
CA ARG A 350 7.41 12.79 -4.76
C ARG A 350 6.81 12.40 -6.12
N VAL A 351 6.81 11.11 -6.45
CA VAL A 351 6.36 10.65 -7.79
C VAL A 351 4.84 10.65 -7.94
N PHE A 352 4.08 10.37 -6.88
CA PHE A 352 2.61 10.41 -6.96
C PHE A 352 2.06 11.76 -6.47
N PRO A 353 1.26 12.49 -7.25
CA PRO A 353 0.65 13.77 -6.87
C PRO A 353 -0.74 13.64 -6.22
#